data_AF-A0A4Q4YGX5-F1
#
_entry.id   AF-A0A4Q4YGX5-F1
#
_cell.length_a   1.000
_cell.length_b   1.000
_cell.length_c   1.000
_cell.angle_alpha   90.00
_cell.angle_beta   90.00
_cell.angle_gamma   90.00
#
_symmetry.space_group_name_H-M   'P 1'
#
loop_
_entity.id
_entity.type
_entity.pdbx_description
1 polymer ?
#
loop_
_entity_poly.entity_id
_entity_poly.type
_entity_poly.pdbx_seq_one_letter_code
_entity_poly.pdbx_strand_id
1 'polypeptide(L)'
;MRVPLGRVLGGSSAINTLILTPPSEASIDAWARLGNPGWEFTSSAQSMARAYNWTDSPWENEGYGPLQISVPKEDEYPLSGRYYGAVMTPESDQLTSKQRSFVGSAYLKTARSRANLTIWTQTLADKMFSMLRTVRARKETIISAGTFHSPKILELSGIGDANILRSLDIDVVIDNPHVGENLQSHPYCTMAFEA
;
A
#
# COMPACT_ATOMS: atom_id res chain seq x y z
N MET A 1 3.44 -9.68 19.39
CA MET A 1 3.36 -8.34 18.77
C MET A 1 2.02 -8.21 18.07
N ARG A 2 1.27 -7.13 18.28
CA ARG A 2 0.03 -6.85 17.52
C ARG A 2 0.35 -5.80 16.46
N VAL A 3 0.14 -6.12 15.19
CA VAL A 3 0.32 -5.17 14.08
C VAL A 3 -1.06 -4.87 13.50
N PRO A 4 -1.58 -3.64 13.61
CA PRO A 4 -2.87 -3.29 13.05
C PRO A 4 -2.80 -3.22 11.52
N LEU A 5 -3.81 -3.77 10.85
CA LEU A 5 -3.93 -3.80 9.39
C LEU A 5 -5.33 -3.37 8.96
N GLY A 6 -5.44 -2.66 7.84
CA GLY A 6 -6.74 -2.27 7.29
C GLY A 6 -7.51 -3.48 6.73
N ARG A 7 -8.67 -3.78 7.30
CA ARG A 7 -9.57 -4.85 6.83
C ARG A 7 -10.85 -4.27 6.19
N VAL A 8 -10.68 -3.57 5.09
CA VAL A 8 -11.74 -2.93 4.29
C VAL A 8 -11.28 -2.82 2.84
N LEU A 9 -12.20 -2.60 1.88
CA LEU A 9 -11.82 -2.25 0.51
C LEU A 9 -10.95 -0.97 0.52
N GLY A 10 -9.76 -1.04 -0.09
CA GLY A 10 -8.72 -0.01 0.01
C GLY A 10 -7.65 -0.29 1.07
N GLY A 11 -7.83 -1.32 1.90
CA GLY A 11 -6.84 -1.79 2.86
C GLY A 11 -6.42 -0.70 3.86
N SER A 12 -5.12 -0.67 4.20
CA SER A 12 -4.59 0.30 5.17
C SER A 12 -4.69 1.77 4.71
N SER A 13 -4.86 2.06 3.42
CA SER A 13 -5.06 3.45 2.96
C SER A 13 -6.36 4.08 3.50
N ALA A 14 -7.34 3.26 3.88
CA ALA A 14 -8.59 3.71 4.48
C ALA A 14 -8.43 4.14 5.96
N ILE A 15 -7.35 3.73 6.63
CA ILE A 15 -7.15 3.93 8.07
C ILE A 15 -5.76 4.49 8.45
N ASN A 16 -4.90 4.79 7.48
CA ASN A 16 -3.56 5.33 7.72
C ASN A 16 -3.63 6.79 8.22
N THR A 17 -2.47 7.34 8.55
CA THR A 17 -2.28 8.73 9.04
C THR A 17 -2.32 9.79 7.93
N LEU A 18 -2.75 9.46 6.70
CA LEU A 18 -2.85 10.36 5.54
C LEU A 18 -1.53 10.91 4.98
N ILE A 19 -0.43 10.79 5.71
CA ILE A 19 0.89 11.29 5.34
C ILE A 19 1.37 10.70 4.01
N LEU A 20 1.73 11.59 3.08
CA LEU A 20 2.57 11.26 1.93
C LEU A 20 4.04 11.56 2.27
N THR A 21 4.89 10.55 2.18
CA THR A 21 6.34 10.70 2.26
C THR A 21 6.96 10.04 1.03
N PRO A 22 7.45 10.82 0.04
CA PRO A 22 8.09 10.24 -1.13
C PRO A 22 9.41 9.54 -0.73
N PRO A 23 9.78 8.44 -1.38
CA PRO A 23 11.06 7.78 -1.15
C PRO A 23 12.21 8.63 -1.71
N SER A 24 13.42 8.43 -1.20
CA SER A 24 14.62 9.01 -1.81
C SER A 24 14.98 8.28 -3.12
N GLU A 25 15.55 9.00 -4.07
CA GLU A 25 16.10 8.42 -5.32
C GLU A 25 17.08 7.28 -5.04
N ALA A 26 18.02 7.50 -4.12
CA ALA A 26 19.01 6.50 -3.74
C ALA A 26 18.37 5.21 -3.20
N SER A 27 17.26 5.31 -2.46
CA SER A 27 16.49 4.17 -1.95
C SER A 27 15.81 3.37 -3.06
N ILE A 28 15.25 4.05 -4.06
CA ILE A 28 14.58 3.39 -5.20
C ILE A 28 15.61 2.76 -6.14
N ASP A 29 16.68 3.48 -6.50
CA ASP A 29 17.74 2.94 -7.36
C ASP A 29 18.46 1.75 -6.72
N ALA A 30 18.41 1.62 -5.39
CA ALA A 30 18.92 0.42 -4.73
C ALA A 30 18.20 -0.85 -5.20
N TRP A 31 16.91 -0.77 -5.54
CA TRP A 31 16.16 -1.93 -6.05
C TRP A 31 16.68 -2.38 -7.42
N ALA A 32 16.98 -1.44 -8.32
CA ALA A 32 17.60 -1.74 -9.60
C ALA A 32 18.99 -2.35 -9.42
N ARG A 33 19.80 -1.81 -8.49
CA ARG A 33 21.12 -2.37 -8.13
C ARG A 33 21.03 -3.79 -7.52
N LEU A 34 19.92 -4.14 -6.89
CA LEU A 34 19.63 -5.49 -6.40
C LEU A 34 19.16 -6.46 -7.52
N GLY A 35 19.21 -6.04 -8.79
CA GLY A 35 18.89 -6.89 -9.93
C GLY A 35 17.46 -6.75 -10.46
N ASN A 36 16.77 -5.64 -10.18
CA ASN A 36 15.41 -5.38 -10.64
C ASN A 36 15.40 -4.26 -11.70
N PRO A 37 15.85 -4.52 -12.95
CA PRO A 37 15.85 -3.50 -14.00
C PRO A 37 14.44 -2.96 -14.26
N GLY A 38 14.33 -1.66 -14.50
CA GLY A 38 13.04 -0.97 -14.66
C GLY A 38 12.46 -0.41 -13.36
N TRP A 39 13.11 -0.66 -12.21
CA TRP A 39 12.77 -0.09 -10.90
C TRP A 39 13.66 1.09 -10.50
N GLU A 40 14.38 1.70 -11.45
CA GLU A 40 15.12 2.94 -11.23
C GLU A 40 14.16 4.08 -10.84
N PHE A 41 14.68 5.12 -10.18
CA PHE A 41 13.89 6.25 -9.74
C PHE A 41 13.15 6.94 -10.88
N THR A 42 13.79 7.08 -12.04
CA THR A 42 13.19 7.68 -13.23
C THR A 42 11.92 6.94 -13.70
N SER A 43 11.97 5.61 -13.79
CA SER A 43 10.84 4.74 -14.13
C SER A 43 9.75 4.76 -13.06
N SER A 44 10.17 4.74 -11.79
CA SER A 44 9.27 4.76 -10.64
C SER A 44 8.54 6.10 -10.50
N ALA A 45 9.24 7.23 -10.71
CA ALA A 45 8.69 8.57 -10.65
C ALA A 45 7.57 8.78 -11.66
N GLN A 46 7.70 8.26 -12.88
CA GLN A 46 6.62 8.29 -13.87
C GLN A 46 5.37 7.56 -13.37
N SER A 47 5.55 6.43 -12.69
CA SER A 47 4.43 5.67 -12.12
C SER A 47 3.81 6.39 -10.92
N MET A 48 4.63 7.03 -10.08
CA MET A 48 4.15 7.86 -8.97
C MET A 48 3.34 9.06 -9.47
N ALA A 49 3.80 9.76 -10.51
CA ALA A 49 3.07 10.87 -11.12
C ALA A 49 1.69 10.46 -11.69
N ARG A 50 1.53 9.20 -12.11
CA ARG A 50 0.22 8.65 -12.53
C ARG A 50 -0.69 8.28 -11.36
N ALA A 51 -0.17 8.21 -10.14
CA ALA A 51 -0.91 7.72 -8.98
C ALA A 51 -1.63 8.84 -8.21
N TYR A 52 -1.00 10.02 -8.10
CA TYR A 52 -1.52 11.15 -7.34
C TYR A 52 -1.67 12.41 -8.19
N ASN A 53 -2.45 13.36 -7.68
CA ASN A 53 -2.61 14.71 -8.19
C ASN A 53 -2.55 15.67 -7.00
N TRP A 54 -1.78 16.74 -7.16
CA TRP A 54 -1.70 17.80 -6.17
C TRP A 54 -2.85 18.78 -6.31
N THR A 55 -3.48 19.13 -5.19
CA THR A 55 -4.42 20.25 -5.13
C THR A 55 -3.65 21.50 -4.69
N ASP A 56 -3.68 22.55 -5.51
CA ASP A 56 -3.06 23.85 -5.22
C ASP A 56 -1.56 23.79 -4.84
N SER A 57 -0.78 22.89 -5.47
CA SER A 57 0.66 22.77 -5.20
C SER A 57 1.46 23.95 -5.77
N PRO A 58 2.47 24.46 -5.05
CA PRO A 58 3.41 25.44 -5.58
C PRO A 58 4.45 24.82 -6.54
N TRP A 59 4.54 23.49 -6.57
CA TRP A 59 5.41 22.72 -7.47
C TRP A 59 4.65 22.36 -8.75
N GLU A 60 5.20 22.72 -9.91
CA GLU A 60 4.59 22.45 -11.22
C GLU A 60 4.60 20.95 -11.56
N ASN A 61 3.47 20.44 -12.07
CA ASN A 61 3.37 19.23 -12.90
C ASN A 61 3.87 17.88 -12.34
N GLU A 62 3.83 17.64 -11.03
CA GLU A 62 4.34 16.36 -10.47
C GLU A 62 3.31 15.22 -10.34
N GLY A 63 2.06 15.40 -10.77
CA GLY A 63 1.09 14.30 -10.73
C GLY A 63 -0.23 14.61 -11.43
N TYR A 64 -0.82 13.60 -12.06
CA TYR A 64 -2.08 13.65 -12.81
C TYR A 64 -2.93 12.39 -12.58
N GLY A 65 -2.73 11.75 -11.42
CA GLY A 65 -3.44 10.57 -10.97
C GLY A 65 -4.72 10.84 -10.17
N PRO A 66 -5.48 9.79 -9.82
CA PRO A 66 -6.77 9.94 -9.16
C PRO A 66 -6.67 10.24 -7.65
N LEU A 67 -5.56 9.92 -6.98
CA LEU A 67 -5.39 10.24 -5.55
C LEU A 67 -5.14 11.73 -5.37
N GLN A 68 -6.04 12.43 -4.69
CA GLN A 68 -5.83 13.82 -4.32
C GLN A 68 -4.88 13.93 -3.14
N ILE A 69 -3.92 14.84 -3.25
CA ILE A 69 -2.95 15.22 -2.22
C ILE A 69 -3.07 16.72 -2.01
N SER A 70 -3.10 17.17 -0.76
CA SER A 70 -3.08 18.60 -0.44
C SER A 70 -2.02 18.93 0.60
N VAL A 71 -1.55 20.18 0.58
CA VAL A 71 -0.76 20.74 1.67
C VAL A 71 -1.72 21.55 2.53
N PRO A 72 -1.81 21.30 3.85
CA PRO A 72 -2.62 22.11 4.74
C PRO A 72 -2.26 23.61 4.62
N LYS A 73 -3.26 24.47 4.37
CA LYS A 73 -3.06 25.94 4.27
C LYS A 73 -2.99 26.55 5.68
N GLU A 74 -2.09 27.52 5.87
CA GLU A 74 -1.66 28.07 7.17
C GLU A 74 -2.70 28.90 7.96
N ASP A 75 -3.96 28.98 7.53
CA ASP A 75 -4.93 29.92 8.12
C ASP A 75 -5.89 29.30 9.15
N GLU A 76 -5.79 27.99 9.43
CA GLU A 76 -6.63 27.33 10.43
C GLU A 76 -5.89 27.22 11.77
N TYR A 77 -6.23 28.12 12.71
CA TYR A 77 -5.69 28.25 14.08
C TYR A 77 -5.74 26.92 14.87
N PRO A 78 -4.64 26.15 15.04
CA PRO A 78 -4.61 24.92 15.84
C PRO A 78 -4.42 25.24 17.34
N LEU A 79 -4.93 26.40 17.74
CA LEU A 79 -4.89 27.10 19.02
C LEU A 79 -3.66 27.99 19.37
N SER A 80 -2.82 28.37 18.40
CA SER A 80 -2.00 29.63 18.36
C SER A 80 -1.02 30.03 19.46
N GLY A 81 -0.85 29.30 20.54
CA GLY A 81 0.38 29.33 21.32
C GLY A 81 1.47 28.50 20.64
N ARG A 82 1.87 28.91 19.43
CA ARG A 82 2.38 28.09 18.31
C ARG A 82 3.73 27.38 18.52
N TYR A 83 3.73 26.04 18.48
CA TYR A 83 4.86 25.24 17.97
C TYR A 83 4.55 24.76 16.55
N TYR A 84 5.33 25.23 15.59
CA TYR A 84 5.29 24.75 14.22
C TYR A 84 6.22 23.54 14.16
N GLY A 85 5.64 22.34 14.07
CA GLY A 85 6.44 21.12 13.93
C GLY A 85 7.47 21.26 12.81
N ALA A 86 8.57 20.51 12.89
CA ALA A 86 9.69 20.64 11.96
C ALA A 86 9.33 20.44 10.47
N VAL A 87 8.12 19.95 10.15
CA VAL A 87 7.68 19.60 8.78
C VAL A 87 6.18 19.84 8.60
N MET A 88 5.79 20.59 7.55
CA MET A 88 4.46 20.51 6.95
C MET A 88 4.41 19.29 6.03
N THR A 89 3.44 18.40 6.23
CA THR A 89 3.38 17.13 5.49
C THR A 89 2.15 17.08 4.60
N PRO A 90 2.26 16.71 3.32
CA PRO A 90 1.11 16.53 2.46
C PRO A 90 0.21 15.39 2.93
N GLU A 91 -1.10 15.58 2.76
CA GLU A 91 -2.12 14.62 3.18
C GLU A 91 -2.90 14.08 1.97
N SER A 92 -3.25 12.79 2.03
CA SER A 92 -4.16 12.17 1.07
C SER A 92 -5.61 12.52 1.37
N ASP A 93 -6.02 13.74 1.07
CA ASP A 93 -7.37 14.25 1.26
C ASP A 93 -7.82 15.13 0.08
N GLN A 94 -9.10 15.49 0.10
CA GLN A 94 -9.67 16.47 -0.83
C GLN A 94 -9.74 17.83 -0.13
N LEU A 95 -8.99 18.81 -0.62
CA LEU A 95 -8.83 20.11 0.04
C LEU A 95 -10.17 20.82 0.39
N THR A 96 -11.16 20.77 -0.50
CA THR A 96 -12.46 21.45 -0.30
C THR A 96 -13.41 20.66 0.59
N SER A 97 -13.56 19.36 0.37
CA SER A 97 -14.53 18.53 1.11
C SER A 97 -13.98 17.99 2.42
N LYS A 98 -12.65 18.10 2.62
CA LYS A 98 -11.89 17.53 3.74
C LYS A 98 -12.09 16.02 3.90
N GLN A 99 -12.47 15.34 2.80
CA GLN A 99 -12.66 13.89 2.79
C GLN A 99 -11.35 13.18 2.48
N ARG A 100 -11.07 12.08 3.18
CA ARG A 100 -9.96 11.18 2.88
C ARG A 100 -9.95 10.74 1.42
N SER A 101 -8.81 10.92 0.78
CA SER A 101 -8.45 10.36 -0.51
C SER A 101 -7.72 9.04 -0.25
N PHE A 102 -8.31 7.92 -0.66
CA PHE A 102 -7.72 6.59 -0.47
C PHE A 102 -8.01 5.70 -1.68
N VAL A 103 -7.37 4.54 -1.77
CA VAL A 103 -7.46 3.69 -2.97
C VAL A 103 -8.91 3.33 -3.33
N GLY A 104 -9.77 3.12 -2.33
CA GLY A 104 -11.18 2.83 -2.54
C GLY A 104 -11.95 4.00 -3.16
N SER A 105 -11.72 5.24 -2.72
CA SER A 105 -12.39 6.42 -3.29
C SER A 105 -11.78 6.83 -4.63
N ALA A 106 -10.47 6.66 -4.83
CA ALA A 106 -9.77 7.08 -6.05
C ALA A 106 -9.94 6.12 -7.22
N TYR A 107 -9.71 4.82 -7.01
CA TYR A 107 -9.71 3.83 -8.10
C TYR A 107 -11.00 3.04 -8.15
N LEU A 108 -11.44 2.52 -7.00
CA LEU A 108 -12.58 1.61 -6.97
C LEU A 108 -13.89 2.34 -7.26
N LYS A 109 -14.13 3.51 -6.65
CA LYS A 109 -15.35 4.30 -6.90
C LYS A 109 -15.58 4.55 -8.39
N THR A 110 -14.53 4.92 -9.11
CA THR A 110 -14.56 5.20 -10.55
C THR A 110 -14.74 3.94 -11.41
N ALA A 111 -14.19 2.81 -10.98
CA ALA A 111 -14.25 1.56 -11.73
C ALA A 111 -15.46 0.67 -11.38
N ARG A 112 -16.15 0.92 -10.27
CA ARG A 112 -17.15 0.00 -9.69
C ARG A 112 -18.34 -0.29 -10.60
N SER A 113 -18.72 0.64 -11.47
CA SER A 113 -19.84 0.49 -12.40
C SER A 113 -19.49 -0.31 -13.67
N ARG A 114 -18.21 -0.61 -13.90
CA ARG A 114 -17.77 -1.31 -15.11
C ARG A 114 -18.25 -2.76 -15.09
N ALA A 115 -18.94 -3.18 -16.14
CA ALA A 115 -19.51 -4.54 -16.25
C ALA A 115 -18.45 -5.67 -16.21
N ASN A 116 -17.19 -5.34 -16.47
CA ASN A 116 -16.07 -6.29 -16.44
C ASN A 116 -15.36 -6.37 -15.08
N LEU A 117 -15.88 -5.72 -14.03
CA LEU A 117 -15.32 -5.76 -12.68
C LEU A 117 -16.30 -6.44 -11.72
N THR A 118 -15.88 -7.58 -11.17
CA THR A 118 -16.61 -8.28 -10.10
C THR A 118 -15.86 -8.12 -8.79
N ILE A 119 -16.57 -7.73 -7.72
CA ILE A 119 -16.00 -7.51 -6.39
C ILE A 119 -16.71 -8.41 -5.39
N TRP A 120 -15.95 -9.30 -4.74
CA TRP A 120 -16.46 -10.12 -3.64
C TRP A 120 -15.90 -9.59 -2.32
N THR A 121 -16.77 -9.05 -1.48
CA THR A 121 -16.41 -8.60 -0.12
C THR A 121 -16.64 -9.72 0.89
N GLN A 122 -16.08 -9.56 2.10
CA GLN A 122 -16.22 -10.56 3.17
C GLN A 122 -15.78 -11.98 2.77
N THR A 123 -14.90 -12.06 1.76
CA THR A 123 -14.37 -13.32 1.23
C THR A 123 -12.86 -13.29 1.46
N LEU A 124 -12.35 -14.24 2.26
CA LEU A 124 -10.93 -14.38 2.49
C LEU A 124 -10.36 -15.40 1.50
N ALA A 125 -9.29 -15.02 0.80
CA ALA A 125 -8.49 -15.97 0.04
C ALA A 125 -7.67 -16.82 1.02
N ASP A 126 -7.77 -18.13 0.88
CA ASP A 126 -7.12 -19.10 1.76
C ASP A 126 -5.79 -19.57 1.15
N LYS A 127 -5.87 -20.16 -0.05
CA LYS A 127 -4.74 -20.55 -0.89
C LYS A 127 -5.08 -20.45 -2.38
N MET A 128 -4.07 -20.37 -3.21
CA MET A 128 -4.16 -20.71 -4.63
C MET A 128 -4.46 -22.22 -4.71
N PHE A 129 -5.46 -22.62 -5.48
CA PHE A 129 -5.87 -24.04 -5.65
C PHE A 129 -6.63 -24.66 -4.45
N SER A 130 -7.74 -24.04 -4.01
CA SER A 130 -8.64 -24.59 -2.97
C SER A 130 -9.83 -25.39 -3.53
N MET A 131 -10.31 -26.38 -2.77
CA MET A 131 -11.45 -27.27 -3.10
C MET A 131 -12.82 -26.79 -2.60
N LEU A 132 -12.91 -25.72 -1.78
CA LEU A 132 -14.20 -25.26 -1.21
C LEU A 132 -15.01 -24.40 -2.20
N ARG A 133 -14.46 -23.24 -2.58
CA ARG A 133 -14.99 -22.35 -3.62
C ARG A 133 -13.82 -21.85 -4.46
N THR A 134 -13.75 -22.31 -5.70
CA THR A 134 -12.66 -21.99 -6.62
C THR A 134 -13.08 -20.92 -7.61
N VAL A 135 -12.30 -19.84 -7.69
CA VAL A 135 -12.34 -18.89 -8.80
C VAL A 135 -11.14 -19.18 -9.70
N ARG A 136 -11.37 -19.34 -11.00
CA ARG A 136 -10.29 -19.61 -11.97
C ARG A 136 -9.93 -18.33 -12.72
N ALA A 137 -8.64 -18.00 -12.75
CA ALA A 137 -8.11 -16.95 -13.59
C ALA A 137 -7.67 -17.53 -14.95
N ARG A 138 -8.00 -16.84 -16.05
CA ARG A 138 -7.61 -17.25 -17.42
C ARG A 138 -6.24 -16.77 -17.85
N LYS A 139 -5.72 -15.72 -17.21
CA LYS A 139 -4.43 -15.11 -17.53
C LYS A 139 -3.51 -15.20 -16.32
N GLU A 140 -3.84 -14.45 -15.27
CA GLU A 140 -2.96 -14.26 -14.13
C GLU A 140 -3.75 -14.17 -12.83
N THR A 141 -3.10 -14.58 -11.74
CA THR A 141 -3.57 -14.34 -10.37
C THR A 141 -2.62 -13.36 -9.71
N ILE A 142 -3.15 -12.22 -9.26
CA ILE A 142 -2.37 -11.17 -8.58
C ILE A 142 -2.69 -11.23 -7.09
N ILE A 143 -1.67 -11.40 -6.24
CA ILE A 143 -1.83 -11.39 -4.78
C ILE A 143 -1.50 -9.99 -4.26
N SER A 144 -2.48 -9.33 -3.66
CA SER A 144 -2.34 -7.99 -3.06
C SER A 144 -2.90 -7.95 -1.65
N ALA A 145 -2.62 -8.98 -0.84
CA ALA A 145 -3.14 -9.14 0.51
C ALA A 145 -2.33 -8.41 1.60
N GLY A 146 -1.27 -7.69 1.19
CA GLY A 146 -0.35 -6.99 2.09
C GLY A 146 0.74 -7.90 2.65
N THR A 147 1.77 -7.30 3.27
CA THR A 147 3.03 -7.95 3.65
C THR A 147 2.87 -9.17 4.55
N PHE A 148 1.83 -9.23 5.39
CA PHE A 148 1.62 -10.37 6.29
C PHE A 148 0.78 -11.50 5.68
N HIS A 149 -0.19 -11.17 4.83
CA HIS A 149 -1.13 -12.18 4.31
C HIS A 149 -0.72 -12.71 2.94
N SER A 150 0.00 -11.94 2.12
CA SER A 150 0.53 -12.42 0.85
C SER A 150 1.48 -13.63 1.01
N PRO A 151 2.52 -13.61 1.87
CA PRO A 151 3.38 -14.78 2.05
C PRO A 151 2.61 -15.97 2.62
N LYS A 152 1.70 -15.74 3.58
CA LYS A 152 0.84 -16.81 4.11
C LYS A 152 0.03 -17.50 3.02
N ILE A 153 -0.57 -16.74 2.09
CA ILE A 153 -1.31 -17.31 0.97
C ILE A 153 -0.38 -18.15 0.09
N LEU A 154 0.83 -17.65 -0.21
CA LEU A 154 1.83 -18.39 -0.99
C LEU A 154 2.24 -19.70 -0.32
N GLU A 155 2.57 -19.67 0.98
CA GLU A 155 2.97 -20.85 1.75
C GLU A 155 1.84 -21.89 1.80
N LEU A 156 0.60 -21.46 2.10
CA LEU A 156 -0.58 -22.35 2.07
C LEU A 156 -0.89 -22.90 0.67
N SER A 157 -0.32 -22.29 -0.37
CA SER A 157 -0.38 -22.74 -1.75
C SER A 157 0.79 -23.63 -2.15
N GLY A 158 1.70 -23.97 -1.23
CA GLY A 158 2.87 -24.78 -1.50
C GLY A 158 4.08 -24.02 -2.05
N ILE A 159 4.11 -22.69 -1.90
CA ILE A 159 5.22 -21.83 -2.35
C ILE A 159 5.91 -21.23 -1.11
N GLY A 160 7.05 -21.79 -0.71
CA GLY A 160 7.76 -21.41 0.53
C GLY A 160 8.90 -22.37 0.86
N ASP A 161 9.46 -22.28 2.07
CA ASP A 161 10.52 -23.21 2.52
C ASP A 161 10.00 -24.65 2.55
N ALA A 162 10.58 -25.53 1.74
CA ALA A 162 10.11 -26.91 1.63
C ALA A 162 10.16 -27.71 2.94
N ASN A 163 11.07 -27.41 3.87
CA ASN A 163 11.12 -28.08 5.16
C ASN A 163 9.95 -27.65 6.05
N ILE A 164 9.65 -26.34 6.09
CA ILE A 164 8.49 -25.81 6.83
C ILE A 164 7.20 -26.38 6.24
N LEU A 165 7.03 -26.31 4.92
CA LEU A 165 5.82 -26.78 4.24
C LEU A 165 5.57 -28.27 4.48
N ARG A 166 6.59 -29.13 4.32
CA ARG A 166 6.47 -30.58 4.58
C ARG A 166 6.16 -30.87 6.05
N SER A 167 6.73 -30.11 6.98
CA SER A 167 6.43 -30.28 8.41
C SER A 167 4.96 -29.99 8.77
N LEU A 168 4.26 -29.25 7.90
CA LEU A 168 2.85 -28.86 8.03
C LEU A 168 1.93 -29.66 7.10
N ASP A 169 2.43 -30.74 6.47
CA ASP A 169 1.67 -31.57 5.52
C ASP A 169 1.13 -30.76 4.31
N ILE A 170 1.92 -29.79 3.84
CA ILE A 170 1.63 -29.00 2.65
C ILE A 170 2.50 -29.48 1.48
N ASP A 171 1.84 -29.86 0.38
CA ASP A 171 2.52 -30.21 -0.88
C ASP A 171 3.38 -29.04 -1.37
N VAL A 172 4.66 -29.31 -1.63
CA VAL A 172 5.60 -28.31 -2.14
C VAL A 172 5.43 -28.17 -3.65
N VAL A 173 4.95 -27.01 -4.09
CA VAL A 173 4.87 -26.62 -5.51
C VAL A 173 6.15 -25.92 -5.94
N ILE A 174 6.64 -24.98 -5.12
CA ILE A 174 7.90 -24.26 -5.35
C ILE A 174 8.64 -24.15 -4.01
N ASP A 175 9.86 -24.68 -3.97
CA ASP A 175 10.76 -24.47 -2.84
C ASP A 175 11.41 -23.08 -2.95
N ASN A 176 10.95 -22.15 -2.12
CA ASN A 176 11.51 -20.82 -2.00
C ASN A 176 11.59 -20.42 -0.52
N PRO A 177 12.75 -20.61 0.13
CA PRO A 177 12.90 -20.34 1.56
C PRO A 177 12.84 -18.86 1.93
N HIS A 178 12.71 -17.95 0.95
CA HIS A 178 12.61 -16.51 1.19
C HIS A 178 11.17 -16.01 1.31
N VAL A 179 10.16 -16.85 1.05
CA VAL A 179 8.76 -16.47 1.26
C VAL A 179 8.49 -16.38 2.75
N GLY A 180 7.91 -15.26 3.20
CA GLY A 180 7.65 -14.99 4.63
C GLY A 180 8.81 -14.32 5.36
N GLU A 181 9.99 -14.29 4.74
CA GLU A 181 11.22 -13.74 5.32
C GLU A 181 11.48 -12.28 4.93
N ASN A 182 12.57 -11.71 5.45
CA ASN A 182 13.02 -10.34 5.18
C ASN A 182 11.95 -9.27 5.50
N LEU A 183 11.17 -9.48 6.57
CA LEU A 183 10.22 -8.49 7.05
C LEU A 183 10.98 -7.26 7.56
N GLN A 184 10.72 -6.12 6.93
CA GLN A 184 11.28 -4.82 7.31
C GLN A 184 10.14 -3.88 7.70
N SER A 185 10.35 -3.11 8.76
CA SER A 185 9.41 -2.10 9.26
C SER A 185 10.19 -0.95 9.89
N HIS A 186 9.55 0.22 9.98
CA HIS A 186 10.10 1.33 10.75
C HIS A 186 9.72 1.17 12.22
N PRO A 187 10.69 1.08 13.16
CA PRO A 187 10.37 1.17 14.57
C PRO A 187 9.87 2.59 14.88
N TYR A 188 8.77 2.68 15.61
CA TYR A 188 8.14 3.95 15.95
C TYR A 188 8.09 4.11 17.47
N CYS A 189 8.49 5.27 17.96
CA CYS A 189 8.41 5.65 19.36
C CYS A 189 7.80 7.05 19.44
N THR A 190 6.84 7.23 20.36
CA THR A 190 6.21 8.53 20.62
C THR A 190 6.86 9.15 21.84
N MET A 191 7.28 10.42 21.71
CA MET A 191 7.66 11.26 22.85
C MET A 191 6.58 12.33 22.99
N ALA A 192 6.01 12.43 24.18
CA ALA A 192 5.02 13.44 24.52
C ALA A 192 5.61 14.42 25.53
N PHE A 193 5.30 15.70 25.37
CA PHE A 193 5.74 16.78 26.26
C PHE A 193 4.50 17.48 26.83
N GLU A 194 4.58 17.92 28.08
CA GLU A 194 3.56 18.80 28.67
C GLU A 194 3.67 20.19 28.04
N ALA A 195 2.51 20.84 27.86
CA ALA A 195 2.41 22.17 27.26
C ALA A 195 2.62 23.29 28.28
#